data_AF-A0A1V9FZ91-F1
#
_entry.id   AF-A0A1V9FZ91-F1
#
_cell.length_a   1.000
_cell.length_b   1.000
_cell.length_c   1.000
_cell.angle_alpha   90.00
_cell.angle_beta   90.00
_cell.angle_gamma   90.00
#
_symmetry.space_group_name_H-M   'P 1'
#
loop_
_entity.id
_entity.type
_entity.pdbx_description
1 polymer ?
#
loop_
_entity_poly.entity_id
_entity_poly.type
_entity_poly.pdbx_seq_one_letter_code
_entity_poly.pdbx_strand_id
1 'polypeptide(L)'
;MDIIMAKTPNAAQRNWYTAAEFPCCPQQYTNEPVKTYAEKLVPGSIFCRNEMYVSLVAKRALAGNGQSVYVISESDDGLKPWAVTIITFENGLFIHTSLGTFFQEDGAEKKYCLAQGLEWTGGHTFDDEF
;
A
#
# COMPACT_ATOMS: atom_id res chain seq x y z
N MET A 1 -15.29 7.98 0.79
CA MET A 1 -14.34 8.57 -0.17
C MET A 1 -14.44 7.81 -1.46
N ASP A 2 -14.49 8.53 -2.57
CA ASP A 2 -14.66 7.96 -3.89
C ASP A 2 -13.40 7.23 -4.38
N ILE A 3 -13.61 6.28 -5.29
CA ILE A 3 -12.53 5.58 -5.99
C ILE A 3 -12.11 6.46 -7.17
N ILE A 4 -10.81 6.69 -7.32
CA ILE A 4 -10.22 7.33 -8.51
C ILE A 4 -9.48 6.29 -9.33
N MET A 5 -9.54 6.36 -10.66
CA MET A 5 -8.77 5.46 -11.51
C MET A 5 -7.29 5.80 -11.43
N ALA A 6 -6.45 4.78 -11.35
CA ALA A 6 -5.00 4.94 -11.38
C ALA A 6 -4.51 5.25 -12.80
N LYS A 7 -3.25 5.68 -12.93
CA LYS A 7 -2.57 5.79 -14.24
C LYS A 7 -2.24 4.40 -14.83
N THR A 8 -2.30 3.34 -14.02
CA THR A 8 -2.09 1.95 -14.45
C THR A 8 -3.39 1.26 -14.83
N PRO A 9 -3.45 0.52 -15.94
CA PRO A 9 -4.64 -0.24 -16.30
C PRO A 9 -4.99 -1.28 -15.22
N ASN A 10 -6.28 -1.52 -15.05
CA ASN A 10 -6.86 -2.43 -14.06
C ASN A 10 -6.58 -2.04 -12.59
N ALA A 11 -6.09 -0.83 -12.33
CA ALA A 11 -5.85 -0.33 -10.99
C ALA A 11 -6.70 0.91 -10.69
N ALA A 12 -7.12 1.01 -9.44
CA ALA A 12 -7.77 2.20 -8.91
C ALA A 12 -7.26 2.49 -7.50
N GLN A 13 -7.61 3.65 -6.98
CA GLN A 13 -7.13 4.21 -5.73
C GLN A 13 -8.29 4.68 -4.87
N ARG A 14 -8.16 4.50 -3.56
CA ARG A 14 -9.14 4.95 -2.56
C ARG A 14 -8.41 5.68 -1.44
N ASN A 15 -8.90 6.86 -1.06
CA ASN A 15 -8.25 7.77 -0.11
C ASN A 15 -6.89 8.32 -0.60
N TRP A 16 -6.77 8.61 -1.91
CA TRP A 16 -5.61 9.27 -2.49
C TRP A 16 -5.99 10.65 -3.04
N TYR A 17 -5.06 11.60 -2.99
CA TYR A 17 -5.26 12.94 -3.58
C TYR A 17 -4.93 12.99 -5.07
N THR A 18 -3.96 12.19 -5.52
CA THR A 18 -3.45 12.23 -6.90
C THR A 18 -3.38 10.82 -7.47
N ALA A 19 -3.79 10.67 -8.73
CA ALA A 19 -3.64 9.42 -9.45
C ALA A 19 -2.16 9.05 -9.63
N ALA A 20 -1.82 7.82 -9.29
CA ALA A 20 -0.49 7.25 -9.33
C ALA A 20 -0.44 6.08 -10.32
N GLU A 21 0.77 5.75 -10.75
CA GLU A 21 1.08 4.53 -11.47
C GLU A 21 1.59 3.48 -10.47
N PHE A 22 1.18 2.22 -10.63
CA PHE A 22 1.58 1.05 -9.87
C PHE A 22 2.31 0.06 -10.78
N PRO A 23 3.64 0.19 -10.95
CA PRO A 23 4.40 -0.59 -11.94
C PRO A 23 4.33 -2.11 -11.73
N CYS A 24 4.20 -2.57 -10.48
CA CYS A 24 4.10 -3.98 -10.15
C CYS A 24 2.68 -4.56 -10.33
N CYS A 25 1.67 -3.73 -10.63
CA CYS A 25 0.29 -4.16 -10.73
C CYS A 25 0.08 -5.15 -11.89
N PRO A 26 -0.45 -6.37 -11.64
CA PRO A 26 -0.69 -7.36 -12.68
C PRO A 26 -1.63 -6.85 -13.76
N GLN A 27 -1.27 -7.11 -15.01
CA GLN A 27 -2.10 -6.78 -16.18
C GLN A 27 -2.95 -7.96 -16.66
N GLN A 28 -2.66 -9.16 -16.16
CA GLN A 28 -3.41 -10.38 -16.45
C GLN A 28 -4.03 -10.89 -15.16
N TYR A 29 -5.30 -11.29 -15.23
CA TYR A 29 -6.00 -11.90 -14.10
C TYR A 29 -5.62 -13.37 -14.00
N THR A 30 -5.23 -13.78 -12.79
CA THR A 30 -5.07 -15.19 -12.42
C THR A 30 -6.28 -15.62 -11.58
N ASN A 31 -6.38 -16.91 -11.25
CA ASN A 31 -7.39 -17.40 -10.30
C ASN A 31 -7.18 -16.84 -8.88
N GLU A 32 -5.97 -16.39 -8.55
CA GLU A 32 -5.61 -15.82 -7.25
C GLU A 32 -4.95 -14.43 -7.45
N PRO A 33 -5.67 -13.42 -7.95
CA PRO A 33 -5.08 -12.18 -8.47
C PRO A 33 -4.32 -11.39 -7.41
N VAL A 34 -4.84 -11.35 -6.18
CA VAL A 34 -4.23 -10.66 -5.04
C VAL A 34 -2.92 -11.31 -4.62
N LYS A 35 -2.89 -12.65 -4.58
CA LYS A 35 -1.69 -13.42 -4.23
C LYS A 35 -0.60 -13.25 -5.29
N THR A 36 -0.95 -13.31 -6.57
CA THR A 36 -0.02 -13.03 -7.67
C THR A 36 0.54 -11.61 -7.58
N TYR A 37 -0.28 -10.62 -7.17
CA TYR A 37 0.23 -9.28 -6.95
C TYR A 37 1.19 -9.22 -5.75
N ALA A 38 0.85 -9.89 -4.63
CA ALA A 38 1.72 -9.98 -3.46
C ALA A 38 3.13 -10.48 -3.81
N GLU A 39 3.24 -11.48 -4.68
CA GLU A 39 4.52 -12.05 -5.12
C GLU A 39 5.38 -11.06 -5.91
N LYS A 40 4.77 -10.10 -6.62
CA LYS A 40 5.48 -9.05 -7.37
C LYS A 40 5.92 -7.86 -6.51
N LEU A 41 5.34 -7.71 -5.32
CA LEU A 41 5.69 -6.68 -4.36
C LEU A 41 6.87 -7.16 -3.53
N VAL A 42 8.08 -6.89 -4.05
CA VAL A 42 9.35 -7.27 -3.41
C VAL A 42 9.99 -6.01 -2.81
N PRO A 43 10.57 -6.07 -1.60
CA PRO A 43 11.28 -4.92 -1.03
C PRO A 43 12.29 -4.30 -2.00
N GLY A 44 12.31 -2.97 -2.08
CA GLY A 44 13.12 -2.19 -3.02
C GLY A 44 12.53 -2.01 -4.43
N SER A 45 11.45 -2.71 -4.78
CA SER A 45 10.74 -2.45 -6.05
C SER A 45 9.88 -1.19 -5.97
N ILE A 46 9.63 -0.53 -7.11
CA ILE A 46 8.76 0.65 -7.15
C ILE A 46 7.32 0.21 -6.83
N PHE A 47 6.80 0.71 -5.70
CA PHE A 47 5.42 0.47 -5.32
C PHE A 47 4.48 1.34 -6.15
N CYS A 48 4.64 2.66 -6.04
CA CYS A 48 3.90 3.62 -6.85
C CYS A 48 4.77 4.81 -7.24
N ARG A 49 4.37 5.50 -8.31
CA ARG A 49 4.99 6.75 -8.75
C ARG A 49 3.99 7.70 -9.38
N ASN A 50 4.24 8.99 -9.25
CA ASN A 50 3.58 10.04 -10.02
C ASN A 50 4.59 11.15 -10.34
N GLU A 51 4.10 12.31 -10.78
CA GLU A 51 4.98 13.45 -11.14
C GLU A 51 5.65 14.12 -9.93
N MET A 52 5.16 13.86 -8.72
CA MET A 52 5.65 14.47 -7.48
C MET A 52 6.63 13.56 -6.74
N TYR A 53 6.35 12.26 -6.67
CA TYR A 53 7.17 11.32 -5.90
C TYR A 53 7.19 9.91 -6.48
N VAL A 54 8.18 9.15 -6.03
CA VAL A 54 8.33 7.71 -6.21
C VAL A 54 8.39 7.07 -4.83
N SER A 55 7.67 5.97 -4.64
CA SER A 55 7.77 5.16 -3.42
C SER A 55 8.23 3.74 -3.74
N LEU A 56 9.01 3.17 -2.84
CA LEU A 56 9.53 1.81 -2.90
C LEU A 56 8.81 0.93 -1.88
N VAL A 57 8.61 -0.35 -2.21
CA VAL A 57 8.12 -1.33 -1.25
C VAL A 57 9.19 -1.50 -0.16
N ALA A 58 8.82 -1.26 1.10
CA ALA A 58 9.65 -1.60 2.25
C ALA A 58 9.25 -2.97 2.81
N LYS A 59 7.95 -3.21 2.97
CA LYS A 59 7.40 -4.43 3.59
C LYS A 59 6.06 -4.80 2.99
N ARG A 60 5.73 -6.09 2.98
CA ARG A 60 4.40 -6.57 2.57
C ARG A 60 3.94 -7.84 3.28
N ALA A 61 2.62 -8.00 3.40
CA ALA A 61 1.99 -9.21 3.91
C ALA A 61 0.71 -9.52 3.14
N LEU A 62 0.51 -10.80 2.84
CA LEU A 62 -0.76 -11.31 2.33
C LEU A 62 -1.65 -11.61 3.55
N ALA A 63 -2.89 -11.12 3.53
CA ALA A 63 -3.89 -11.46 4.53
C ALA A 63 -4.10 -12.99 4.58
N GLY A 64 -4.40 -13.55 5.74
CA GLY A 64 -4.58 -15.01 5.91
C GLY A 64 -5.70 -15.60 5.03
N ASN A 65 -6.67 -14.80 4.60
CA ASN A 65 -7.73 -15.20 3.68
C ASN A 65 -7.33 -15.10 2.18
N GLY A 66 -6.13 -14.58 1.86
CA GLY A 66 -5.63 -14.39 0.51
C GLY A 66 -6.32 -13.26 -0.29
N GLN A 67 -7.21 -12.48 0.34
CA GLN A 67 -8.04 -11.49 -0.35
C GLN A 67 -7.48 -10.06 -0.29
N SER A 68 -6.42 -9.83 0.50
CA SER A 68 -5.80 -8.51 0.60
C SER A 68 -4.29 -8.59 0.77
N VAL A 69 -3.58 -7.58 0.30
CA VAL A 69 -2.15 -7.38 0.58
C VAL A 69 -1.98 -6.05 1.30
N TYR A 70 -1.25 -6.09 2.41
CA TYR A 70 -0.81 -4.90 3.12
C TYR A 70 0.61 -4.58 2.67
N VAL A 71 0.88 -3.31 2.40
CA VAL A 71 2.17 -2.82 1.94
C VAL A 71 2.58 -1.62 2.79
N ILE A 72 3.81 -1.64 3.29
CA ILE A 72 4.52 -0.44 3.73
C ILE A 72 5.40 0.00 2.56
N SER A 73 5.31 1.26 2.18
CA SER A 73 6.19 1.87 1.21
C SER A 73 6.88 3.10 1.78
N GLU A 74 8.09 3.37 1.31
CA GLU A 74 8.90 4.53 1.67
C GLU A 74 9.19 5.41 0.45
N SER A 75 9.30 6.72 0.64
CA SER A 75 9.76 7.67 -0.37
C SER A 75 10.77 8.64 0.21
N ASP A 76 11.80 9.00 -0.55
CA ASP A 76 12.75 10.07 -0.18
C ASP A 76 12.13 11.48 -0.22
N ASP A 77 10.89 11.60 -0.72
CA ASP A 77 10.19 12.87 -0.87
C ASP A 77 9.14 13.07 0.24
N GLY A 78 9.12 14.27 0.82
CA GLY A 78 8.10 14.71 1.75
C GLY A 78 8.41 14.53 3.24
N LEU A 79 7.60 15.20 4.07
CA LEU A 79 7.74 15.19 5.53
C LEU A 79 7.31 13.86 6.18
N LYS A 80 6.45 13.11 5.49
CA LYS A 80 5.91 11.81 5.93
C LYS A 80 6.29 10.74 4.90
N PRO A 81 7.53 10.24 4.92
CA PRO A 81 8.07 9.38 3.88
C PRO A 81 7.48 7.97 3.89
N TRP A 82 6.86 7.56 4.99
CA TRP A 82 6.30 6.21 5.15
C TRP A 82 4.81 6.21 4.84
N ALA A 83 4.34 5.18 4.14
CA ALA A 83 2.92 5.02 3.82
C ALA A 83 2.47 3.57 4.00
N VAL A 84 1.21 3.39 4.41
CA VAL A 84 0.59 2.07 4.49
C VAL A 84 -0.56 1.99 3.51
N THR A 85 -0.55 0.98 2.65
CA THR A 85 -1.61 0.75 1.66
C THR A 85 -2.14 -0.67 1.78
N ILE A 86 -3.46 -0.84 1.68
CA ILE A 86 -4.11 -2.15 1.49
C ILE A 86 -4.58 -2.28 0.04
N ILE A 87 -4.27 -3.42 -0.56
CA ILE A 87 -4.63 -3.76 -1.93
C ILE A 87 -5.67 -4.86 -1.89
N THR A 88 -6.78 -4.65 -2.59
CA THR A 88 -7.88 -5.62 -2.74
C THR A 88 -8.20 -5.79 -4.22
N PHE A 89 -8.90 -6.87 -4.57
CA PHE A 89 -9.41 -7.08 -5.92
C PHE A 89 -10.93 -7.02 -5.92
N GLU A 90 -11.49 -5.96 -6.48
CA GLU A 90 -12.93 -5.66 -6.47
C GLU A 90 -13.40 -5.39 -7.90
N ASN A 91 -14.43 -6.09 -8.38
CA ASN A 91 -15.05 -5.87 -9.69
C ASN A 91 -14.06 -5.81 -10.88
N GLY A 92 -13.02 -6.65 -10.85
CA GLY A 92 -11.99 -6.68 -11.90
C GLY A 92 -10.88 -5.63 -11.74
N LEU A 93 -10.85 -4.86 -10.65
CA LEU A 93 -9.85 -3.82 -10.42
C LEU A 93 -9.03 -4.11 -9.15
N PHE A 94 -7.74 -3.80 -9.20
CA PHE A 94 -6.88 -3.72 -8.03
C PHE A 94 -7.06 -2.36 -7.35
N ILE A 95 -7.72 -2.36 -6.19
CA ILE A 95 -7.99 -1.13 -5.44
C ILE A 95 -6.91 -0.92 -4.39
N HIS A 96 -6.14 0.15 -4.54
CA HIS A 96 -5.10 0.59 -3.61
C HIS A 96 -5.70 1.59 -2.62
N THR A 97 -6.02 1.14 -1.42
CA THR A 97 -6.60 1.99 -0.38
C THR A 97 -5.51 2.49 0.54
N SER A 98 -5.29 3.81 0.58
CA SER A 98 -4.36 4.42 1.54
C SER A 98 -4.92 4.31 2.96
N LEU A 99 -4.10 3.83 3.88
CA LEU A 99 -4.38 3.76 5.32
C LEU A 99 -3.68 4.87 6.11
N GLY A 100 -2.93 5.74 5.44
CA GLY A 100 -2.23 6.88 6.03
C GLY A 100 -0.78 7.00 5.59
N THR A 101 -0.19 8.16 5.88
CA THR A 101 1.25 8.43 5.79
C THR A 101 1.78 8.81 7.17
N PHE A 102 3.04 8.49 7.42
CA PHE A 102 3.67 8.50 8.73
C PHE A 102 5.04 9.19 8.67
N PHE A 103 5.40 9.87 9.75
CA PHE A 103 6.69 10.54 9.88
C PHE A 103 7.82 9.51 10.05
N GLN A 104 7.56 8.44 10.78
CA GLN A 104 8.55 7.42 11.12
C GLN A 104 8.06 6.02 10.75
N GLU A 105 9.01 5.11 10.56
CA GLU A 105 8.76 3.72 10.18
C GLU A 105 7.89 3.01 11.22
N ASP A 106 8.14 3.24 12.51
CA ASP A 106 7.43 2.61 13.62
C ASP A 106 5.93 2.97 13.63
N GLY A 107 5.55 4.20 13.29
CA GLY A 107 4.17 4.62 13.10
C GLY A 107 3.49 3.86 11.96
N ALA A 108 4.19 3.68 10.84
CA ALA A 108 3.71 2.88 9.73
C ALA A 108 3.61 1.39 10.10
N GLU A 109 4.60 0.84 10.81
CA GLU A 109 4.59 -0.55 11.28
C GLU A 109 3.44 -0.81 12.26
N LYS A 110 3.18 0.12 13.19
CA LYS A 110 2.04 0.06 14.10
C LYS A 110 0.73 0.00 13.31
N LYS A 111 0.51 0.92 12.36
CA LYS A 111 -0.70 0.90 11.53
C LYS A 111 -0.82 -0.39 10.72
N TYR A 112 0.28 -0.82 10.11
CA TYR A 112 0.37 -2.03 9.31
C TYR A 112 0.02 -3.28 10.13
N CYS A 113 0.52 -3.38 11.36
CA CYS A 113 0.23 -4.47 12.30
C CYS A 113 -1.27 -4.49 12.67
N LEU A 114 -1.79 -3.36 13.14
CA LEU A 114 -3.18 -3.23 13.57
C LEU A 114 -4.17 -3.45 12.43
N ALA A 115 -3.85 -3.00 11.22
CA ALA A 115 -4.71 -3.19 10.04
C ALA A 115 -4.86 -4.67 9.62
N GLN A 116 -3.91 -5.52 10.01
CA GLN A 116 -3.98 -6.97 9.84
C GLN A 116 -4.75 -7.68 10.97
N GLY A 117 -5.18 -6.94 11.99
CA GLY A 117 -5.80 -7.50 13.20
C GLY A 117 -4.78 -8.13 14.17
N LEU A 118 -3.50 -7.78 14.03
CA LEU A 118 -2.43 -8.24 14.92
C LEU A 118 -2.25 -7.27 16.10
N GLU A 119 -1.67 -7.76 17.19
CA GLU A 119 -1.31 -6.93 18.34
C GLU A 119 -0.01 -6.15 18.06
N TRP A 120 0.00 -4.86 18.38
CA TRP A 120 1.19 -4.03 18.34
C TRP A 120 1.91 -4.01 19.69
N THR A 121 3.17 -4.43 19.71
CA THR A 121 3.98 -4.52 20.93
C THR A 121 5.13 -3.51 20.98
N GLY A 122 5.30 -2.67 19.95
CA GLY A 122 6.41 -1.69 19.87
C GLY A 122 6.19 -0.41 20.69
N GLY A 123 5.04 -0.27 21.38
CA GLY A 123 4.77 0.85 22.28
C GLY A 123 4.25 2.10 21.59
N HIS A 124 4.56 3.27 22.17
CA HIS A 124 4.15 4.57 21.66
C HIS A 124 5.06 5.02 20.51
N THR A 125 4.46 5.57 19.45
CA THR A 125 5.16 6.04 18.23
C THR A 125 5.05 7.55 18.09
N PHE A 126 5.95 8.19 17.36
CA PHE A 126 5.89 9.64 17.14
C PHE A 126 4.57 10.09 16.49
N ASP A 127 4.03 9.27 15.58
CA ASP A 127 2.77 9.54 14.89
C ASP A 127 1.52 9.45 15.79
N ASP A 128 1.62 8.97 17.04
CA ASP A 128 0.48 8.95 17.97
C ASP A 128 0.13 10.34 18.52
N GLU A 129 1.05 11.30 18.40
CA GLU A 129 0.91 12.67 18.90
C GLU A 129 0.27 13.62 17.86
N PHE A 130 -0.06 13.14 16.64
CA PHE A 130 -0.48 13.98 15.50
C PHE A 130 -1.72 13.44 14.76
#